data_AF-A0A0G1GGH1-F1
#
_entry.id   AF-A0A0G1GGH1-F1
#
_cell.length_a   1.000
_cell.length_b   1.000
_cell.length_c   1.000
_cell.angle_alpha   90.00
_cell.angle_beta   90.00
_cell.angle_gamma   90.00
#
_symmetry.space_group_name_H-M   'P 1'
#
loop_
_entity.id
_entity.type
_entity.pdbx_description
1 polymer ?
#
loop_
_entity_poly.entity_id
_entity_poly.type
_entity_poly.pdbx_seq_one_letter_code
_entity_poly.pdbx_strand_id
1 'polypeptide(L)'
;MDIPKRFIKAGNLGYPEEEIIEKQVLKDGTFVKKVAQTVIVDHKTQGRRVESLTIDEFKKTKKNEPWPESATSRISLDHDAVRNLLNYLLAHKEFLKLQRSSFYTLITGTHELSELNASELSGVVSLVQTAAKQGKLAEIVKPEALQNFNAAINQARYKSAIDQLSQMLSNVALSEDDYKKWFLEHHWVFGTDYLGPEDRTKIGWAVKGDIILRSIDGYQDLVELKLPTAEVLKNDPSHNNWFPSTELSKALAQVIKYFQ
;
A
#
# COMPACT_ATOMS: atom_id res chain seq x y z
N MET A 1 22.19 -16.47 14.72
CA MET A 1 22.67 -17.60 15.54
C MET A 1 22.82 -18.78 14.61
N ASP A 2 24.04 -19.24 14.36
CA ASP A 2 24.28 -20.41 13.52
C ASP A 2 23.66 -21.65 14.16
N ILE A 3 22.71 -22.28 13.46
CA ILE A 3 22.18 -23.58 13.84
C ILE A 3 23.27 -24.60 13.49
N PRO A 4 23.83 -25.34 14.46
CA PRO A 4 24.89 -26.31 14.16
C PRO A 4 24.32 -27.43 13.27
N LYS A 5 24.93 -27.61 12.10
CA LYS A 5 24.64 -28.72 11.18
C LYS A 5 24.88 -30.05 11.91
N ARG A 6 23.82 -30.71 12.35
CA ARG A 6 23.88 -32.07 12.89
C ARG A 6 23.56 -33.06 11.78
N PHE A 7 24.60 -33.67 11.21
CA PHE A 7 24.46 -34.86 10.40
C PHE A 7 24.13 -36.05 11.30
N ILE A 8 22.93 -36.61 11.19
CA ILE A 8 22.60 -37.88 11.85
C ILE A 8 23.11 -38.99 10.92
N LYS A 9 24.28 -39.57 11.24
CA LYS A 9 24.79 -40.74 10.53
C LYS A 9 23.91 -41.95 10.84
N ALA A 10 23.05 -42.34 9.91
CA ALA A 10 22.50 -43.69 9.85
C ALA A 10 23.51 -44.59 9.11
N GLY A 11 23.87 -45.73 9.71
CA GLY A 11 24.99 -46.57 9.26
C GLY A 11 24.87 -47.11 7.83
N ASN A 12 26.00 -47.11 7.12
CA ASN A 12 26.51 -48.01 6.05
C ASN A 12 25.56 -48.79 5.10
N LEU A 13 24.32 -48.37 4.84
CA LEU A 13 23.44 -49.02 3.85
C LEU A 13 22.51 -48.01 3.18
N GLY A 14 23.01 -47.20 2.24
CA GLY A 14 22.17 -46.53 1.21
C GLY A 14 20.97 -45.66 1.68
N TYR A 15 20.90 -45.26 2.94
CA TYR A 15 19.81 -44.43 3.46
C TYR A 15 20.09 -42.94 3.22
N PRO A 16 19.05 -42.13 2.96
CA PRO A 16 19.21 -40.72 2.64
C PRO A 16 19.80 -39.95 3.82
N GLU A 17 20.65 -38.96 3.51
CA GLU A 17 21.18 -38.05 4.52
C GLU A 17 20.10 -37.01 4.86
N GLU A 18 19.85 -36.81 6.16
CA GLU A 18 18.95 -35.80 6.67
C GLU A 18 19.74 -34.56 7.11
N GLU A 19 19.43 -33.40 6.51
CA GLU A 19 19.92 -32.09 6.97
C GLU A 19 18.78 -31.33 7.65
N ILE A 20 18.97 -30.94 8.91
CA ILE A 20 18.00 -30.11 9.63
C ILE A 20 18.32 -28.63 9.37
N ILE A 21 17.36 -27.90 8.78
CA ILE A 21 17.54 -26.48 8.43
C ILE A 21 17.13 -25.58 9.60
N GLU A 22 15.96 -25.85 10.17
CA GLU A 22 15.29 -24.96 11.11
C GLU A 22 14.59 -25.74 12.21
N LYS A 23 14.48 -25.16 13.40
CA LYS A 23 13.78 -25.76 14.55
C LYS A 23 12.93 -24.72 15.27
N GLN A 24 11.69 -25.10 15.56
CA GLN A 24 10.78 -24.30 16.38
C GLN A 24 10.24 -25.14 17.53
N VAL A 25 10.31 -24.63 18.76
CA VAL A 25 9.68 -25.30 19.91
C VAL A 25 8.17 -25.04 19.85
N LEU A 26 7.38 -26.11 19.72
CA LEU A 26 5.91 -26.07 19.70
C LEU A 26 5.33 -26.15 21.12
N LYS A 27 6.02 -26.89 22.00
CA LYS A 27 5.65 -27.07 23.40
C LYS A 27 6.91 -27.29 24.22
N ASP A 28 7.09 -26.52 25.29
CA ASP A 28 8.12 -26.77 26.30
C ASP A 28 7.43 -27.01 27.65
N GLY A 29 7.17 -28.28 27.95
CA GLY A 29 6.50 -28.69 29.18
C GLY A 29 7.46 -29.35 30.16
N THR A 30 6.98 -29.57 31.39
CA THR A 30 7.79 -30.16 32.47
C THR A 30 8.34 -31.56 32.17
N PHE A 31 7.61 -32.38 31.41
CA PHE A 31 7.99 -33.76 31.09
C PHE A 31 8.00 -34.07 29.59
N VAL A 32 7.37 -33.20 28.79
CA VAL A 32 7.22 -33.38 27.34
C VAL A 32 7.59 -32.09 26.64
N LYS A 33 8.51 -32.20 25.68
CA LYS A 33 8.87 -31.14 24.75
C LYS A 33 8.56 -31.58 23.32
N LYS A 34 7.94 -30.70 22.54
CA LYS A 34 7.65 -30.92 21.11
C LYS A 34 8.38 -29.87 20.28
N VAL A 35 9.08 -30.32 19.24
CA VAL A 35 9.88 -29.47 18.35
C VAL A 35 9.51 -29.77 16.91
N ALA A 36 9.10 -28.75 16.16
CA ALA A 36 8.98 -28.81 14.71
C ALA A 36 10.37 -28.60 14.08
N GLN A 37 10.69 -29.38 13.06
CA GLN A 37 11.95 -29.25 12.33
C GLN A 37 11.73 -29.40 10.82
N THR A 38 12.35 -28.50 10.05
CA THR A 38 12.43 -28.65 8.59
C THR A 38 13.62 -29.54 8.28
N VAL A 39 13.37 -30.65 7.61
CA VAL A 39 14.37 -31.66 7.25
C VAL A 39 14.44 -31.80 5.75
N ILE A 40 15.64 -31.69 5.21
CA ILE A 40 15.96 -32.01 3.82
C ILE A 40 16.46 -33.44 3.80
N VAL A 41 15.82 -34.25 2.96
CA VAL A 41 16.18 -35.65 2.74
C VAL A 41 16.81 -35.76 1.35
N ASP A 42 18.11 -36.05 1.29
CA ASP A 42 18.84 -36.22 0.04
C ASP A 42 18.90 -37.70 -0.37
N HIS A 43 18.08 -38.06 -1.37
CA HIS A 43 18.11 -39.39 -1.96
C HIS A 43 19.20 -39.50 -3.02
N LYS A 44 20.42 -39.87 -2.60
CA LYS A 44 21.61 -40.00 -3.46
C LYS A 44 21.40 -40.90 -4.68
N THR A 45 20.53 -41.91 -4.59
CA THR A 45 20.21 -42.85 -5.68
C THR A 45 19.21 -42.30 -6.70
N GLN A 46 18.39 -41.32 -6.34
CA GLN A 46 17.33 -40.77 -7.20
C GLN A 46 17.60 -39.31 -7.62
N GLY A 47 18.67 -38.68 -7.11
CA GLY A 47 18.96 -37.26 -7.36
C GLY A 47 17.87 -36.32 -6.83
N ARG A 48 17.03 -36.79 -5.90
CA ARG A 48 15.84 -36.08 -5.42
C ARG A 48 16.09 -35.51 -4.03
N ARG A 49 15.86 -34.21 -3.91
CA ARG A 49 15.87 -33.46 -2.65
C ARG A 49 14.42 -33.28 -2.22
N VAL A 50 14.05 -33.79 -1.05
CA VAL A 50 12.69 -33.68 -0.52
C VAL A 50 12.72 -32.90 0.78
N GLU A 51 11.95 -31.83 0.83
CA GLU A 51 11.69 -31.09 2.06
C GLU A 51 10.53 -31.75 2.81
N SER A 52 10.74 -32.01 4.10
CA SER A 52 9.76 -32.59 5.00
C SER A 52 9.69 -31.81 6.30
N LEU A 53 8.51 -31.80 6.91
CA LEU A 53 8.32 -31.27 8.25
C LEU A 53 8.27 -32.44 9.22
N THR A 54 9.13 -32.45 10.22
CA THR A 54 9.07 -33.41 11.31
C THR A 54 8.62 -32.74 12.60
N ILE A 55 7.82 -33.45 13.39
CA ILE A 55 7.46 -33.06 14.76
C ILE A 55 8.04 -34.11 15.69
N ASP A 56 9.11 -33.72 16.38
CA ASP A 56 9.81 -34.55 17.34
C ASP A 56 9.25 -34.32 18.75
N GLU A 57 8.98 -35.42 19.45
CA GLU A 57 8.61 -35.41 20.86
C GLU A 57 9.76 -35.96 21.70
N PHE A 58 10.12 -35.23 22.75
CA PHE A 58 11.09 -35.61 23.75
C PHE A 58 10.36 -35.81 25.08
N LYS A 59 10.55 -36.99 25.70
CA LYS A 59 9.98 -37.32 27.01
C LYS A 59 11.09 -37.53 28.03
N LYS A 60 10.90 -37.00 29.23
CA LYS A 60 11.76 -37.28 30.39
C LYS A 60 10.95 -37.84 31.55
N THR A 61 11.59 -38.67 32.36
CA THR A 61 10.91 -39.37 33.46
C THR A 61 10.97 -38.57 34.77
N LYS A 62 11.98 -37.71 34.91
CA LYS A 62 12.18 -36.87 36.10
C LYS A 62 12.24 -35.39 35.71
N LYS A 63 11.73 -34.52 36.59
CA LYS A 63 11.63 -33.07 36.34
C LYS A 63 12.98 -32.40 36.03
N ASN A 64 14.05 -32.84 36.68
CA ASN A 64 15.39 -32.24 36.58
C ASN A 64 16.33 -33.01 35.64
N GLU A 65 15.82 -34.03 34.94
CA GLU A 65 16.60 -34.76 33.93
C GLU A 65 16.78 -33.87 32.68
N PRO A 66 17.96 -33.91 32.03
CA PRO A 66 18.14 -33.29 30.73
C PRO A 66 17.21 -33.94 29.70
N TRP A 67 16.88 -33.21 28.63
CA TRP A 67 16.16 -33.80 27.51
C TRP A 67 17.01 -34.89 26.84
N PRO A 68 16.42 -36.02 26.41
CA PRO A 68 17.16 -37.07 25.73
C PRO A 68 17.78 -36.56 24.42
N GLU A 69 18.91 -37.15 24.03
CA GLU A 69 19.65 -36.73 22.82
C GLU A 69 18.88 -37.00 21.52
N SER A 70 18.04 -38.03 21.52
CA SER A 70 17.17 -38.41 20.42
C SER A 70 15.69 -38.25 20.79
N ALA A 71 14.85 -37.98 19.79
CA ALA A 71 13.41 -37.93 19.97
C ALA A 71 12.87 -39.29 20.43
N THR A 72 11.91 -39.27 21.35
CA THR A 72 11.18 -40.46 21.81
C THR A 72 10.14 -40.89 20.77
N SER A 73 9.55 -39.94 20.05
CA SER A 73 8.72 -40.21 18.88
C SER A 73 8.86 -39.09 17.85
N ARG A 74 8.65 -39.44 16.58
CA ARG A 74 8.72 -38.52 15.44
C ARG A 74 7.51 -38.72 14.55
N ILE A 75 6.84 -37.62 14.22
CA ILE A 75 5.83 -37.58 13.15
C ILE A 75 6.51 -36.92 11.95
N SER A 76 6.58 -37.63 10.82
CA SER A 76 7.09 -37.06 9.57
C SER A 76 5.93 -36.71 8.65
N LEU A 77 5.94 -35.50 8.12
CA LEU A 77 4.98 -34.98 7.15
C LEU A 77 5.74 -34.70 5.86
N ASP A 78 5.39 -35.44 4.81
CA ASP A 78 5.87 -35.15 3.46
C ASP A 78 5.21 -33.88 2.89
N HIS A 79 5.60 -33.50 1.69
CA HIS A 79 5.12 -32.29 1.03
C HIS A 79 3.58 -32.22 0.94
N ASP A 80 2.91 -33.32 0.58
CA ASP A 80 1.46 -33.37 0.44
C ASP A 80 0.76 -33.32 1.80
N ALA A 81 1.29 -34.00 2.82
CA ALA A 81 0.79 -33.97 4.18
C ALA A 81 0.94 -32.58 4.80
N VAL A 82 2.06 -31.89 4.57
CA VAL A 82 2.27 -30.49 5.00
C VAL A 82 1.24 -29.58 4.34
N ARG A 83 1.04 -29.69 3.02
CA ARG A 83 0.03 -28.92 2.30
C ARG A 83 -1.38 -29.16 2.87
N ASN A 84 -1.75 -30.41 3.10
CA ASN A 84 -3.06 -30.76 3.63
C ASN A 84 -3.27 -30.27 5.07
N LEU A 85 -2.23 -30.35 5.91
CA LEU A 85 -2.27 -29.79 7.26
C LEU A 85 -2.44 -28.26 7.21
N LEU A 86 -1.69 -27.57 6.34
CA LEU A 86 -1.83 -26.12 6.16
C LEU A 86 -3.25 -25.76 5.72
N ASN A 87 -3.80 -26.45 4.73
CA ASN A 87 -5.18 -26.23 4.26
C ASN A 87 -6.20 -26.45 5.38
N TYR A 88 -6.03 -27.51 6.17
CA TYR A 88 -6.89 -27.78 7.32
C TYR A 88 -6.85 -26.64 8.34
N LEU A 89 -5.65 -26.19 8.73
CA LEU A 89 -5.48 -25.11 9.71
C LEU A 89 -6.09 -23.79 9.20
N LEU A 90 -5.96 -23.49 7.92
CA LEU A 90 -6.48 -22.27 7.31
C LEU A 90 -8.01 -22.30 7.12
N ALA A 91 -8.60 -23.47 6.87
CA ALA A 91 -10.04 -23.62 6.67
C ALA A 91 -10.88 -23.45 7.94
N HIS A 92 -10.27 -23.52 9.13
CA HIS A 92 -10.98 -23.49 10.41
C HIS A 92 -10.75 -22.16 11.15
N LYS A 93 -11.82 -21.41 11.37
CA LYS A 93 -11.79 -20.03 11.91
C LYS A 93 -11.24 -19.95 13.33
N GLU A 94 -11.29 -21.05 14.09
CA GLU A 94 -10.77 -21.17 15.45
C GLU A 94 -9.25 -20.99 15.51
N PHE A 95 -8.52 -21.56 14.56
CA PHE A 95 -7.06 -21.40 14.48
C PHE A 95 -6.67 -20.00 14.00
N LEU A 96 -7.54 -19.35 13.24
CA LEU A 96 -7.31 -17.98 12.77
C LEU A 96 -7.35 -16.95 13.91
N LYS A 97 -8.06 -17.24 15.01
CA LYS A 97 -8.21 -16.38 16.21
C LYS A 97 -7.02 -16.44 17.17
N LEU A 98 -6.11 -17.40 17.02
CA LEU A 98 -4.91 -17.50 17.86
C LEU A 98 -4.07 -16.23 17.68
N GLN A 99 -3.61 -15.60 18.78
CA GLN A 99 -2.75 -14.42 18.73
C GLN A 99 -1.49 -14.76 17.92
N ARG A 100 -1.43 -14.24 16.70
CA ARG A 100 -0.34 -14.50 15.77
C ARG A 100 0.83 -13.61 16.16
N SER A 101 1.90 -14.18 16.68
CA SER A 101 3.17 -13.49 16.85
C SER A 101 3.82 -13.30 15.48
N SER A 102 3.28 -12.36 14.70
CA SER A 102 3.90 -11.76 13.51
C SER A 102 4.15 -12.65 12.27
N PHE A 103 3.92 -12.05 11.09
CA PHE A 103 4.47 -12.39 9.76
C PHE A 103 3.83 -13.48 8.88
N TYR A 104 2.52 -13.46 8.65
CA TYR A 104 2.06 -13.70 7.27
C TYR A 104 0.65 -13.13 7.01
N THR A 105 0.50 -12.46 5.86
CA THR A 105 -0.79 -12.22 5.23
C THR A 105 -0.93 -13.25 4.12
N LEU A 106 -1.80 -14.24 4.30
CA LEU A 106 -2.18 -15.13 3.21
C LEU A 106 -3.25 -14.42 2.39
N ILE A 107 -2.86 -13.85 1.25
CA ILE A 107 -3.79 -13.37 0.24
C ILE A 107 -3.89 -14.49 -0.78
N THR A 108 -4.89 -15.36 -0.67
CA THR A 108 -5.22 -16.29 -1.76
C THR A 108 -5.78 -15.43 -2.90
N GLY A 109 -5.10 -15.44 -4.05
CA GLY A 109 -5.44 -14.61 -5.22
C GLY A 109 -6.76 -14.96 -5.92
N THR A 110 -7.69 -15.61 -5.22
CA THR A 110 -8.98 -16.07 -5.72
C THR A 110 -10.16 -15.36 -5.06
N HIS A 111 -9.95 -14.62 -3.97
CA HIS A 111 -11.02 -13.80 -3.39
C HIS A 111 -11.16 -12.50 -4.15
N GLU A 112 -12.38 -12.11 -4.47
CA GLU A 112 -12.64 -10.75 -4.92
C GLU A 112 -12.26 -9.76 -3.82
N LEU A 113 -11.74 -8.59 -4.19
CA LEU A 113 -11.42 -7.51 -3.23
C LEU A 113 -12.62 -7.13 -2.34
N SER A 114 -13.83 -7.36 -2.84
CA SER A 114 -15.13 -7.16 -2.15
C SER A 114 -15.35 -8.12 -0.97
N GLU A 115 -14.66 -9.26 -0.92
CA GLU A 115 -14.85 -10.30 0.10
C GLU A 115 -13.87 -10.17 1.27
N LEU A 116 -12.88 -9.28 1.18
CA LEU A 116 -11.89 -9.08 2.24
C LEU A 116 -12.51 -8.41 3.46
N ASN A 117 -12.19 -8.91 4.65
CA ASN A 117 -12.53 -8.23 5.89
C ASN A 117 -11.59 -7.04 6.17
N ALA A 118 -11.94 -6.18 7.13
CA ALA A 118 -11.19 -4.96 7.43
C ALA A 118 -9.72 -5.21 7.82
N SER A 119 -9.43 -6.32 8.50
CA SER A 119 -8.06 -6.69 8.90
C SER A 119 -7.23 -7.13 7.70
N GLU A 120 -7.82 -7.90 6.78
CA GLU A 120 -7.18 -8.34 5.54
C GLU A 120 -6.90 -7.14 4.61
N LEU A 121 -7.89 -6.27 4.42
CA LEU A 121 -7.76 -5.06 3.64
C LEU A 121 -6.64 -4.16 4.19
N SER A 122 -6.59 -3.98 5.52
CA SER A 122 -5.51 -3.24 6.18
C SER A 122 -4.13 -3.87 5.93
N GLY A 123 -4.05 -5.20 5.94
CA GLY A 123 -2.86 -5.96 5.57
C GLY A 123 -2.39 -5.64 4.15
N VAL A 124 -3.29 -5.69 3.16
CA VAL A 124 -3.00 -5.34 1.76
C VAL A 124 -2.49 -3.90 1.65
N VAL A 125 -3.18 -2.94 2.29
CA VAL A 125 -2.78 -1.52 2.29
C VAL A 125 -1.37 -1.35 2.86
N SER A 126 -1.06 -2.01 3.99
CA SER A 126 0.26 -1.92 4.62
C SER A 126 1.39 -2.46 3.73
N LEU A 127 1.13 -3.55 2.98
CA LEU A 127 2.09 -4.13 2.04
C LEU A 127 2.35 -3.19 0.86
N VAL A 128 1.29 -2.65 0.26
CA VAL A 128 1.41 -1.68 -0.84
C VAL A 128 2.17 -0.42 -0.38
N GLN A 129 1.85 0.12 0.80
CA GLN A 129 2.55 1.27 1.37
C GLN A 129 4.04 0.98 1.64
N THR A 130 4.34 -0.21 2.16
CA THR A 130 5.74 -0.61 2.43
C THR A 130 6.51 -0.79 1.14
N ALA A 131 5.94 -1.45 0.13
CA ALA A 131 6.54 -1.60 -1.19
C ALA A 131 6.80 -0.24 -1.85
N ALA A 132 5.84 0.69 -1.76
CA ALA A 132 6.01 2.06 -2.24
C ALA A 132 7.15 2.80 -1.53
N LYS A 133 7.18 2.78 -0.19
CA LYS A 133 8.23 3.42 0.62
C LYS A 133 9.63 2.86 0.35
N GLN A 134 9.72 1.58 0.01
CA GLN A 134 10.98 0.90 -0.30
C GLN A 134 11.37 1.00 -1.80
N GLY A 135 10.57 1.67 -2.63
CA GLY A 135 10.81 1.75 -4.07
C GLY A 135 10.58 0.44 -4.84
N LYS A 136 10.02 -0.58 -4.20
CA LYS A 136 9.79 -1.92 -4.77
C LYS A 136 8.48 -2.05 -5.54
N LEU A 137 7.63 -1.03 -5.51
CA LEU A 137 6.32 -1.09 -6.18
C LEU A 137 6.45 -1.34 -7.69
N ALA A 138 7.50 -0.81 -8.32
CA ALA A 138 7.80 -1.02 -9.73
C ALA A 138 8.16 -2.48 -10.08
N GLU A 139 8.62 -3.28 -9.11
CA GLU A 139 8.92 -4.70 -9.30
C GLU A 139 7.65 -5.57 -9.34
N ILE A 140 6.54 -5.05 -8.78
CA ILE A 140 5.28 -5.78 -8.56
C ILE A 140 4.19 -5.29 -9.53
N VAL A 141 4.22 -4.02 -9.89
CA VAL A 141 3.23 -3.40 -10.79
C VAL A 141 3.66 -3.56 -12.23
N LYS A 142 2.92 -4.38 -12.98
CA LYS A 142 3.08 -4.50 -14.44
C LYS A 142 2.65 -3.21 -15.17
N PRO A 143 3.18 -2.94 -16.37
CA PRO A 143 2.82 -1.74 -17.15
C PRO A 143 1.31 -1.57 -17.36
N GLU A 144 0.55 -2.64 -17.59
CA GLU A 144 -0.91 -2.52 -17.78
C GLU A 144 -1.61 -2.13 -16.48
N ALA A 145 -1.13 -2.63 -15.34
CA ALA A 145 -1.68 -2.27 -14.04
C ALA A 145 -1.37 -0.81 -13.69
N LEU A 146 -0.24 -0.25 -14.15
CA LEU A 146 0.14 1.14 -13.90
C LEU A 146 -0.90 2.13 -14.43
N GLN A 147 -1.48 1.89 -15.60
CA GLN A 147 -2.53 2.75 -16.15
C GLN A 147 -3.78 2.74 -15.27
N ASN A 148 -4.21 1.55 -14.83
CA ASN A 148 -5.35 1.40 -13.92
C ASN A 148 -5.09 2.04 -12.55
N PHE A 149 -3.88 1.88 -12.01
CA PHE A 149 -3.47 2.54 -10.76
C PHE A 149 -3.48 4.06 -10.91
N ASN A 150 -2.91 4.61 -11.98
CA ASN A 150 -2.91 6.04 -12.24
C ASN A 150 -4.33 6.59 -12.36
N ALA A 151 -5.21 5.89 -13.09
CA ALA A 151 -6.62 6.27 -13.21
C ALA A 151 -7.32 6.28 -11.84
N ALA A 152 -7.14 5.23 -11.03
CA ALA A 152 -7.72 5.13 -9.70
C ALA A 152 -7.17 6.18 -8.72
N ILE A 153 -5.85 6.43 -8.74
CA ILE A 153 -5.19 7.46 -7.93
C ILE A 153 -5.72 8.85 -8.32
N ASN A 154 -5.76 9.15 -9.61
CA ASN A 154 -6.29 10.42 -10.11
C ASN A 154 -7.76 10.59 -9.74
N GLN A 155 -8.58 9.56 -9.90
CA GLN A 155 -9.99 9.59 -9.50
C GLN A 155 -10.14 9.90 -8.01
N ALA A 156 -9.39 9.21 -7.14
CA ALA A 156 -9.42 9.45 -5.70
C ALA A 156 -8.94 10.86 -5.34
N ARG A 157 -7.86 11.33 -5.98
CA ARG A 157 -7.32 12.69 -5.81
C ARG A 157 -8.35 13.75 -6.24
N TYR A 158 -8.96 13.60 -7.42
CA TYR A 158 -9.92 14.55 -7.96
C TYR A 158 -11.18 14.59 -7.10
N LYS A 159 -11.69 13.42 -6.69
CA LYS A 159 -12.83 13.34 -5.80
C LYS A 159 -12.55 14.07 -4.48
N SER A 160 -11.41 13.80 -3.84
CA SER A 160 -11.04 14.47 -2.60
C SER A 160 -10.92 15.98 -2.77
N ALA A 161 -10.28 16.44 -3.84
CA ALA A 161 -10.13 17.87 -4.13
C ALA A 161 -11.49 18.55 -4.39
N ILE A 162 -12.37 17.95 -5.19
CA ILE A 162 -13.73 18.49 -5.45
C ILE A 162 -14.55 18.55 -4.17
N ASP A 163 -14.46 17.52 -3.32
CA ASP A 163 -15.14 17.50 -2.01
C ASP A 163 -14.60 18.64 -1.11
N GLN A 164 -13.29 18.90 -1.12
CA GLN A 164 -12.68 20.05 -0.43
C GLN A 164 -13.17 21.39 -0.98
N LEU A 165 -13.16 21.58 -2.30
CA LEU A 165 -13.65 22.83 -2.92
C LEU A 165 -15.11 23.07 -2.59
N SER A 166 -15.94 22.03 -2.60
CA SER A 166 -17.37 22.12 -2.23
C SER A 166 -17.56 22.59 -0.79
N GLN A 167 -16.72 22.11 0.13
CA GLN A 167 -16.69 22.59 1.52
C GLN A 167 -16.23 24.04 1.61
N MET A 168 -15.20 24.43 0.84
CA MET A 168 -14.72 25.82 0.78
C MET A 168 -15.81 26.76 0.29
N LEU A 169 -16.50 26.41 -0.81
CA LEU A 169 -17.59 27.20 -1.39
C LEU A 169 -18.76 27.40 -0.42
N SER A 170 -18.96 26.47 0.51
CA SER A 170 -20.00 26.57 1.55
C SER A 170 -19.58 27.46 2.73
N ASN A 171 -18.32 27.90 2.78
CA ASN A 171 -17.76 28.69 3.87
C ASN A 171 -17.52 30.14 3.44
N VAL A 172 -18.40 31.04 3.90
CA VAL A 172 -18.33 32.48 3.62
C VAL A 172 -17.17 33.21 4.31
N ALA A 173 -16.43 32.56 5.22
CA ALA A 173 -15.32 33.16 5.95
C ALA A 173 -13.96 33.02 5.25
N LEU A 174 -13.88 32.27 4.14
CA LEU A 174 -12.63 32.06 3.42
C LEU A 174 -12.23 33.28 2.60
N SER A 175 -10.93 33.57 2.61
CA SER A 175 -10.33 34.67 1.86
C SER A 175 -9.93 34.25 0.44
N GLU A 176 -9.70 35.23 -0.43
CA GLU A 176 -9.24 34.98 -1.81
C GLU A 176 -7.89 34.24 -1.83
N ASP A 177 -7.02 34.51 -0.85
CA ASP A 177 -5.74 33.81 -0.71
C ASP A 177 -5.89 32.32 -0.35
N ASP A 178 -6.94 31.94 0.40
CA ASP A 178 -7.24 30.54 0.69
C ASP A 178 -7.62 29.78 -0.58
N TYR A 179 -8.49 30.36 -1.40
CA TYR A 179 -8.85 29.80 -2.70
C TYR A 179 -7.64 29.76 -3.65
N LYS A 180 -6.83 30.82 -3.67
CA LYS A 180 -5.62 30.87 -4.49
C LYS A 180 -4.64 29.76 -4.14
N LYS A 181 -4.39 29.53 -2.85
CA LYS A 181 -3.54 28.42 -2.41
C LYS A 181 -4.08 27.07 -2.90
N TRP A 182 -5.39 26.87 -2.78
CA TRP A 182 -6.06 25.66 -3.25
C TRP A 182 -5.90 25.48 -4.77
N PHE A 183 -6.17 26.51 -5.57
CA PHE A 183 -6.04 26.44 -7.03
C PHE A 183 -4.59 26.30 -7.52
N LEU A 184 -3.60 26.77 -6.78
CA LEU A 184 -2.18 26.52 -7.10
C LEU A 184 -1.82 25.04 -6.88
N GLU A 185 -2.29 24.45 -5.78
CA GLU A 185 -2.09 23.03 -5.45
C GLU A 185 -2.86 22.09 -6.40
N HIS A 186 -4.03 22.55 -6.88
CA HIS A 186 -4.94 21.80 -7.75
C HIS A 186 -5.11 22.44 -9.14
N HIS A 187 -4.05 23.01 -9.71
CA HIS A 187 -4.09 23.72 -10.99
C HIS A 187 -4.61 22.89 -12.18
N TRP A 188 -4.58 21.56 -12.09
CA TRP A 188 -5.20 20.66 -13.06
C TRP A 188 -6.71 20.91 -13.26
N VAL A 189 -7.37 21.61 -12.33
CA VAL A 189 -8.79 22.03 -12.47
C VAL A 189 -8.98 22.98 -13.64
N PHE A 190 -7.96 23.76 -14.01
CA PHE A 190 -8.04 24.64 -15.18
C PHE A 190 -7.90 23.88 -16.50
N GLY A 191 -7.43 22.64 -16.47
CA GLY A 191 -7.18 21.80 -17.64
C GLY A 191 -5.96 20.89 -17.47
N THR A 192 -5.84 19.92 -18.37
CA THR A 192 -4.70 18.97 -18.37
C THR A 192 -3.45 19.52 -19.06
N ASP A 193 -3.58 20.65 -19.74
CA ASP A 193 -2.54 21.18 -20.63
C ASP A 193 -1.54 22.08 -19.90
N TYR A 194 -1.60 22.17 -18.56
CA TYR A 194 -0.70 22.97 -17.77
C TYR A 194 0.45 22.14 -17.19
N LEU A 195 1.67 22.63 -17.38
CA LEU A 195 2.89 22.10 -16.76
C LEU A 195 2.95 22.41 -15.27
N GLY A 196 2.28 23.48 -14.85
CA GLY A 196 2.16 23.89 -13.45
C GLY A 196 2.15 25.40 -13.27
N PRO A 197 2.01 25.86 -12.00
CA PRO A 197 2.10 27.27 -11.68
C PRO A 197 3.53 27.80 -11.82
N GLU A 198 3.68 29.03 -12.33
CA GLU A 198 4.97 29.69 -12.46
C GLU A 198 5.25 30.69 -11.34
N ASP A 199 6.54 30.84 -11.02
CA ASP A 199 7.01 31.82 -10.05
C ASP A 199 6.94 33.22 -10.65
N ARG A 200 6.16 34.07 -9.98
CA ARG A 200 5.89 35.48 -10.30
C ARG A 200 7.16 36.32 -10.46
N THR A 201 8.24 35.98 -9.76
CA THR A 201 9.51 36.72 -9.81
C THR A 201 10.26 36.57 -11.14
N LYS A 202 9.91 35.55 -11.93
CA LYS A 202 10.61 35.22 -13.19
C LYS A 202 10.08 35.94 -14.42
N ILE A 203 8.93 36.61 -14.31
CA ILE A 203 8.22 37.19 -15.47
C ILE A 203 8.43 38.72 -15.56
N GLY A 204 9.20 39.32 -14.65
CA GLY A 204 9.52 40.76 -14.70
C GLY A 204 8.33 41.69 -14.45
N TRP A 205 7.15 41.16 -14.16
CA TRP A 205 5.97 41.94 -13.82
C TRP A 205 6.05 42.43 -12.37
N ALA A 206 6.06 43.75 -12.19
CA ALA A 206 5.84 44.38 -10.89
C ALA A 206 4.41 44.16 -10.36
N VAL A 207 3.53 43.60 -11.19
CA VAL A 207 2.10 43.45 -10.93
C VAL A 207 1.77 41.99 -10.63
N LYS A 208 1.16 41.76 -9.46
CA LYS A 208 0.88 40.44 -8.89
C LYS A 208 -0.46 39.92 -9.40
N GLY A 209 -0.47 39.22 -10.54
CA GLY A 209 -1.60 38.34 -10.88
C GLY A 209 -1.80 37.25 -9.82
N ASP A 210 -3.03 36.76 -9.65
CA ASP A 210 -3.32 35.76 -8.63
C ASP A 210 -2.73 34.40 -8.95
N ILE A 211 -2.90 33.90 -10.17
CA ILE A 211 -2.34 32.62 -10.60
C ILE A 211 -1.79 32.77 -12.01
N ILE A 212 -0.59 32.26 -12.23
CA ILE A 212 0.05 32.19 -13.55
C ILE A 212 0.35 30.72 -13.82
N LEU A 213 -0.18 30.19 -14.91
CA LEU A 213 0.00 28.80 -15.32
C LEU A 213 0.75 28.76 -16.63
N ARG A 214 1.68 27.82 -16.77
CA ARG A 214 2.32 27.56 -18.06
C ARG A 214 1.68 26.37 -18.74
N SER A 215 1.25 26.54 -19.99
CA SER A 215 0.75 25.45 -20.81
C SER A 215 1.89 24.64 -21.47
N ILE A 216 1.58 23.44 -21.96
CA ILE A 216 2.53 22.53 -22.63
C ILE A 216 3.14 23.10 -23.92
N ASP A 217 2.41 23.99 -24.60
CA ASP A 217 2.86 24.71 -25.80
C ASP A 217 3.60 26.01 -25.47
N GLY A 218 3.78 26.30 -24.18
CA GLY A 218 4.66 27.35 -23.69
C GLY A 218 4.01 28.71 -23.48
N TYR A 219 2.69 28.84 -23.67
CA TYR A 219 1.95 30.04 -23.28
C TYR A 219 1.85 30.17 -21.76
N GLN A 220 1.60 31.39 -21.31
CA GLN A 220 1.36 31.72 -19.92
C GLN A 220 -0.07 32.24 -19.78
N ASP A 221 -0.88 31.52 -19.02
CA ASP A 221 -2.24 31.88 -18.72
C ASP A 221 -2.30 32.58 -17.37
N LEU A 222 -3.02 33.69 -17.37
CA LEU A 222 -3.14 34.58 -16.24
C LEU A 222 -4.57 34.53 -15.71
N VAL A 223 -4.69 34.11 -14.46
CA VAL A 223 -5.98 33.95 -13.80
C VAL A 223 -6.05 34.96 -12.66
N GLU A 224 -6.98 35.91 -12.80
CA GLU A 224 -7.42 36.78 -11.71
C GLU A 224 -8.54 36.05 -10.96
N LEU A 225 -8.37 35.86 -9.66
CA LEU A 225 -9.31 35.14 -8.84
C LEU A 225 -10.25 36.12 -8.15
N LYS A 226 -11.51 35.73 -7.98
CA LYS A 226 -12.48 36.46 -7.17
C LYS A 226 -13.25 35.48 -6.31
N LEU A 227 -13.71 35.95 -5.15
CA LEU A 227 -14.51 35.13 -4.24
C LEU A 227 -15.82 34.66 -4.90
N PRO A 228 -16.37 33.50 -4.49
CA PRO A 228 -17.64 32.99 -5.03
C PRO A 228 -18.83 33.92 -4.82
N THR A 229 -18.74 34.84 -3.87
CA THR A 229 -19.74 35.87 -3.59
C THR A 229 -19.69 37.06 -4.55
N ALA A 230 -18.66 37.15 -5.40
CA ALA A 230 -18.54 38.20 -6.40
C ALA A 230 -19.59 37.98 -7.49
N GLU A 231 -20.43 38.98 -7.69
CA GLU A 231 -21.41 38.98 -8.76
C GLU A 231 -20.70 39.17 -10.11
N VAL A 232 -20.91 38.28 -11.07
CA VAL A 232 -20.26 38.36 -12.40
C VAL A 232 -21.12 39.10 -13.41
N LEU A 233 -22.42 38.80 -13.41
CA LEU A 233 -23.41 39.40 -14.30
C LEU A 233 -24.57 39.96 -13.48
N LYS A 234 -25.09 41.10 -13.92
CA LYS A 234 -26.32 41.72 -13.39
C LYS A 234 -27.43 41.61 -14.42
N ASN A 235 -28.66 41.38 -13.96
CA ASN A 235 -29.83 41.44 -14.82
C ASN A 235 -30.36 42.87 -14.86
N ASP A 236 -30.73 43.34 -16.05
CA ASP A 236 -31.57 44.53 -16.23
C ASP A 236 -32.98 44.09 -16.65
N PRO A 237 -33.96 44.11 -15.71
CA PRO A 237 -35.32 43.68 -15.99
C PRO A 237 -36.03 44.55 -17.04
N SER A 238 -35.60 45.80 -17.23
CA SER A 238 -36.27 46.74 -18.14
C SER A 238 -36.03 46.38 -19.61
N HIS A 239 -34.89 45.75 -19.91
CA HIS A 239 -34.53 45.30 -21.25
C HIS A 239 -34.39 43.77 -21.36
N ASN A 240 -34.68 43.04 -20.26
CA ASN A 240 -34.54 41.59 -20.15
C ASN A 240 -33.18 41.07 -20.65
N ASN A 241 -32.10 41.75 -20.27
CA ASN A 241 -30.74 41.39 -20.66
C ASN A 241 -29.82 41.28 -19.44
N TRP A 242 -28.67 40.63 -19.64
CA TRP A 242 -27.62 40.50 -18.64
C TRP A 242 -26.42 41.34 -19.07
N PHE A 243 -25.81 42.03 -18.12
CA PHE A 243 -24.65 42.88 -18.37
C PHE A 243 -23.53 42.60 -17.36
N PRO A 244 -22.26 42.88 -17.73
CA PRO A 244 -21.12 42.75 -16.81
C PRO A 244 -21.34 43.53 -15.52
N SER A 245 -21.09 42.89 -14.39
CA SER A 245 -21.12 43.60 -13.11
C SER A 245 -19.92 44.57 -12.99
N THR A 246 -19.98 45.43 -11.97
CA THR A 246 -18.84 46.26 -11.58
C THR A 246 -17.64 45.41 -11.13
N GLU A 247 -17.88 44.28 -10.48
CA GLU A 247 -16.81 43.38 -10.01
C GLU A 247 -16.11 42.69 -11.17
N LEU A 248 -16.86 42.21 -12.17
CA LEU A 248 -16.28 41.68 -13.41
C LEU A 248 -15.46 42.75 -14.15
N SER A 249 -15.99 43.97 -14.25
CA SER A 249 -15.27 45.07 -14.89
C SER A 249 -13.95 45.42 -14.19
N LYS A 250 -13.92 45.39 -12.85
CA LYS A 250 -12.69 45.58 -12.07
C LYS A 250 -11.69 44.45 -12.31
N ALA A 251 -12.13 43.19 -12.26
CA ALA A 251 -11.27 42.03 -12.50
C ALA A 251 -10.63 42.09 -13.90
N LEU A 252 -11.41 42.44 -14.93
CA LEU A 252 -10.88 42.65 -16.30
C LEU A 252 -9.84 43.77 -16.35
N ALA A 253 -10.09 44.90 -15.68
CA ALA A 253 -9.13 45.99 -15.61
C ALA A 253 -7.82 45.58 -14.88
N GLN A 254 -7.90 44.75 -13.84
CA GLN A 254 -6.74 44.18 -13.16
C GLN A 254 -5.94 43.28 -14.10
N VAL A 255 -6.62 42.41 -14.86
CA VAL A 255 -5.98 41.56 -15.87
C VAL A 255 -5.28 42.38 -16.94
N ILE A 256 -5.95 43.40 -17.49
CA ILE A 256 -5.37 44.28 -18.52
C ILE A 256 -4.11 44.98 -17.99
N LYS A 257 -4.11 45.42 -16.73
CA LYS A 257 -2.96 46.06 -16.09
C LYS A 257 -1.73 45.13 -16.05
N TYR A 258 -1.91 43.82 -15.99
CA TYR A 258 -0.79 42.87 -15.97
C TYR A 258 -0.05 42.80 -17.32
N PHE A 259 -0.69 43.21 -18.42
CA PHE A 259 -0.09 43.25 -19.76
C PHE A 259 0.54 44.60 -20.14
N GLN A 260 0.43 45.61 -19.28
CA GLN A 260 0.93 46.97 -19.50
C GLN A 260 2.27 47.20 -18.80
#